data_AF-A0A7X0C9V2-F1
#
_entry.id   AF-A0A7X0C9V2-F1
#
_cell.length_a   1.000
_cell.length_b   1.000
_cell.length_c   1.000
_cell.angle_alpha   90.00
_cell.angle_beta   90.00
_cell.angle_gamma   90.00
#
_symmetry.space_group_name_H-M   'P 1'
#
loop_
_entity.id
_entity.type
_entity.pdbx_description
1 polymer ?
#
loop_
_entity_poly.entity_id
_entity_poly.type
_entity_poly.pdbx_seq_one_letter_code
_entity_poly.pdbx_strand_id
1 'polypeptide(L)' 'MPASHAELGEGWDNRLGGSPTWLRDEEYPLGDWTFLFQLEGRDEFYEVNFGDAGVGYGFLSADGKEGRFVWQCA' A
#
# COMPACT_ATOMS: atom_id res chain seq x y z
N MET A 1 -16.17 12.64 -22.15
CA MET A 1 -14.96 11.84 -22.47
C MET A 1 -14.22 11.66 -21.15
N PRO A 2 -14.02 10.45 -20.60
CA PRO A 2 -13.23 10.33 -19.39
C PRO A 2 -11.77 10.61 -19.75
N ALA A 3 -11.12 11.46 -18.94
CA ALA A 3 -9.74 11.86 -19.17
C ALA A 3 -8.80 10.67 -19.02
N SER A 4 -7.89 10.54 -19.97
CA SER A 4 -6.80 9.58 -19.98
C SER A 4 -5.67 10.01 -19.03
N HIS A 5 -5.27 9.12 -18.13
CA HIS A 5 -3.94 8.99 -17.50
C HIS A 5 -3.39 10.11 -16.59
N ALA A 6 -4.08 11.23 -16.31
CA ALA A 6 -3.47 12.32 -15.55
C ALA A 6 -4.43 13.00 -14.56
N GLU A 7 -4.81 12.27 -13.51
CA GLU A 7 -5.01 12.86 -12.18
C GLU A 7 -3.89 12.25 -11.33
N LEU A 8 -2.76 12.97 -11.22
CA LEU A 8 -1.60 12.51 -10.45
C LEU A 8 -1.92 12.65 -8.95
N GLY A 9 -2.74 11.74 -8.43
CA GLY A 9 -2.61 11.34 -7.03
C GLY A 9 -1.20 10.80 -6.83
N GLU A 10 -0.65 10.96 -5.64
CA GLU A 10 0.76 10.67 -5.32
C GLU A 10 1.12 9.16 -5.40
N GLY A 11 0.24 8.35 -5.98
CA GLY A 11 0.41 6.92 -6.20
C GLY A 11 0.12 6.09 -4.95
N TRP A 12 -0.44 6.68 -3.90
CA TRP A 12 -0.73 5.98 -2.64
C TRP A 12 -2.17 5.44 -2.53
N ASP A 13 -2.96 5.57 -3.58
CA ASP A 13 -4.33 5.06 -3.63
C ASP A 13 -4.44 3.57 -3.28
N ASN A 14 -5.61 3.19 -2.77
CA ASN A 14 -6.00 1.82 -2.48
C ASN A 14 -5.86 0.93 -3.72
N ARG A 15 -5.12 -0.18 -3.60
CA ARG A 15 -4.98 -1.14 -4.70
C ARG A 15 -4.66 -2.56 -4.22
N LEU A 16 -4.94 -3.51 -5.10
CA LEU A 16 -4.57 -4.91 -4.98
C LEU A 16 -3.53 -5.27 -6.04
N GLY A 17 -2.49 -5.99 -5.65
CA GLY A 17 -1.43 -6.51 -6.51
C GLY A 17 -0.52 -5.45 -7.13
N GLY A 18 0.36 -5.88 -8.04
CA GLY A 18 1.36 -5.03 -8.66
C GLY A 18 2.58 -4.81 -7.76
N SER A 19 3.07 -3.57 -7.73
CA SER A 19 4.18 -3.15 -6.88
C SER A 19 3.73 -2.04 -5.93
N PRO A 20 4.20 -2.03 -4.67
CA PRO A 20 3.89 -0.95 -3.75
C PRO A 20 4.46 0.37 -4.29
N THR A 21 3.70 1.45 -4.09
CA THR A 21 4.27 2.80 -4.16
C THR A 21 4.62 3.23 -2.75
N TRP A 22 5.91 3.24 -2.43
CA TRP A 22 6.38 3.56 -1.08
C TRP A 22 6.17 5.03 -0.76
N LEU A 23 5.75 5.33 0.47
CA LEU A 23 5.64 6.69 1.00
C LEU A 23 7.03 7.24 1.35
N ARG A 24 7.90 6.38 1.87
CA ARG A 24 9.31 6.67 2.20
C ARG A 24 10.23 5.70 1.46
N ASP A 25 11.27 5.22 2.14
CA ASP A 25 12.17 4.19 1.63
C ASP A 25 11.47 2.83 1.54
N GLU A 26 11.97 1.97 0.65
CA GLU A 26 11.44 0.62 0.49
C GLU A 26 11.62 -0.20 1.78
N GLU A 27 10.55 -0.85 2.23
CA GLU A 27 10.56 -1.65 3.45
C GLU A 27 9.90 -3.02 3.23
N TYR A 28 10.50 -3.81 2.34
CA TYR A 28 10.06 -5.18 2.13
C TYR A 28 10.37 -6.06 3.36
N PRO A 29 9.46 -6.95 3.77
CA PRO A 29 9.78 -7.95 4.77
C PRO A 29 10.93 -8.84 4.31
N LEU A 30 11.83 -9.22 5.23
CA LEU A 30 12.92 -10.14 4.91
C LEU A 30 12.38 -11.52 4.48
N GLY A 31 12.84 -12.00 3.33
CA GLY A 31 12.48 -13.31 2.75
C GLY A 31 11.71 -13.18 1.44
N ASP A 32 11.13 -14.29 1.00
CA ASP A 32 10.32 -14.35 -0.22
C ASP A 32 8.85 -14.00 0.10
N TRP A 33 8.49 -12.75 -0.22
CA TRP A 33 7.18 -12.18 0.06
C TRP A 33 6.58 -11.60 -1.21
N THR A 34 5.28 -11.86 -1.41
CA THR A 34 4.51 -11.28 -2.51
C THR A 34 3.69 -10.10 -1.98
N PHE A 35 3.81 -8.95 -2.63
CA PHE A 35 2.94 -7.81 -2.36
C PHE A 35 1.50 -8.13 -2.74
N LEU A 36 0.55 -7.86 -1.84
CA LEU A 36 -0.87 -8.10 -2.05
C LEU A 36 -1.68 -6.83 -2.20
N PHE A 37 -1.43 -5.80 -1.39
CA PHE A 37 -2.24 -4.60 -1.41
C PHE A 37 -1.56 -3.42 -0.72
N GLN A 38 -1.99 -2.20 -1.05
CA GLN A 38 -1.72 -1.01 -0.24
C GLN A 38 -3.04 -0.30 0.08
N LEU A 39 -3.05 0.39 1.23
CA LEU A 39 -4.18 1.16 1.73
C LEU A 39 -3.72 2.56 2.14
N GLU A 40 -4.42 3.58 1.68
CA GLU A 40 -4.33 4.94 2.20
C GLU A 40 -5.03 5.02 3.57
N GLY A 41 -4.48 5.77 4.52
CA GLY A 41 -5.08 5.89 5.87
C GLY A 41 -6.45 6.60 5.89
N ARG A 42 -6.80 7.35 4.84
CA ARG A 42 -8.08 8.02 4.71
C ARG A 42 -8.67 7.79 3.33
N ASP A 43 -9.85 7.19 3.30
CA ASP A 43 -10.63 6.99 2.08
C ASP A 43 -12.08 7.43 2.35
N GLU A 44 -12.92 7.54 1.31
CA GLU A 44 -14.33 7.89 1.49
C GLU A 44 -15.13 6.82 2.25
N PHE A 45 -14.69 5.55 2.21
CA PHE A 45 -15.40 4.43 2.84
C PHE A 45 -14.87 4.02 4.20
N TYR A 46 -13.68 4.47 4.58
CA TYR A 46 -13.04 4.07 5.83
C TYR A 46 -11.98 5.07 6.30
N GLU A 47 -11.68 5.01 7.60
CA GLU A 47 -10.54 5.72 8.19
C GLU A 47 -9.72 4.72 9.02
N VAL A 48 -8.45 4.55 8.67
CA VAL A 48 -7.48 3.76 9.44
C VAL A 48 -6.29 4.66 9.73
N ASN A 49 -6.01 4.88 11.01
CA ASN A 49 -4.91 5.73 11.41
C ASN A 49 -3.56 5.01 11.25
N PHE A 50 -2.84 5.33 10.18
CA PHE A 50 -1.44 4.90 9.94
C PHE A 50 -0.41 5.98 10.34
N GLY A 51 -0.82 7.02 11.08
CA GLY A 51 0.00 8.19 11.38
C GLY A 51 -0.30 9.37 10.44
N ASP A 52 0.64 10.32 10.35
CA ASP A 52 0.49 11.50 9.49
C ASP A 52 0.58 11.11 8.01
N ALA A 53 -0.51 11.32 7.26
CA ALA A 53 -0.65 10.93 5.85
C ALA A 53 -0.16 9.49 5.56
N GLY A 54 -0.46 8.54 6.45
CA GLY A 54 0.14 7.22 6.40
C GLY A 54 -0.46 6.25 5.38
N VAL A 55 0.36 5.30 4.94
CA VAL A 55 0.02 4.24 3.95
C VAL A 55 0.42 2.89 4.52
N GLY A 56 -0.48 1.91 4.39
CA GLY A 56 -0.27 0.52 4.79
C GLY A 56 -0.01 -0.40 3.59
N TYR A 57 0.80 -1.44 3.79
CA TYR A 57 1.22 -2.40 2.77
C TYR A 57 1.09 -3.83 3.29
N GLY A 58 0.33 -4.65 2.56
CA GLY A 58 0.11 -6.06 2.86
C GLY A 58 0.97 -6.99 2.00
N PHE A 59 1.58 -7.99 2.63
CA PHE A 59 2.41 -9.00 2.00
C PHE A 59 1.97 -10.41 2.41
N LEU A 60 2.20 -11.38 1.52
CA LEU A 60 1.94 -12.80 1.75
C LEU A 60 3.21 -13.62 1.56
N SER A 61 3.44 -14.58 2.45
CA SER A 61 4.55 -15.52 2.32
C SER A 61 4.40 -16.37 1.06
N ALA A 62 5.52 -16.84 0.50
CA ALA A 62 5.49 -17.69 -0.69
C ALA A 62 4.64 -18.97 -0.55
N ASP A 63 4.48 -19.51 0.66
CA ASP A 63 3.63 -20.67 0.94
C ASP A 63 2.15 -20.32 1.21
N GLY A 64 1.82 -19.02 1.23
CA GLY A 64 0.47 -18.51 1.43
C GLY A 64 -0.07 -18.61 2.85
N LYS A 65 0.77 -18.89 3.85
CA LYS A 65 0.32 -19.17 5.23
C LYS A 65 0.54 -18.03 6.23
N GLU A 66 1.40 -17.08 5.91
CA GLU A 66 1.67 -15.92 6.76
C GLU A 66 1.40 -14.63 5.99
N GLY A 67 0.70 -13.71 6.64
CA GLY A 67 0.54 -12.34 6.18
C GLY A 67 1.41 -11.40 7.00
N ARG A 68 2.05 -10.43 6.35
CA ARG A 68 2.74 -9.33 7.02
C ARG A 68 2.16 -8.00 6.59
N PHE A 69 2.13 -7.08 7.54
CA PHE A 69 1.61 -5.74 7.33
C PHE A 69 2.63 -4.72 7.83
N VAL A 70 3.01 -3.80 6.95
CA VAL A 70 3.93 -2.69 7.23
C VAL A 70 3.16 -1.41 6.97
N TRP A 71 3.38 -0.37 7.77
CA TRP A 71 2.82 0.96 7.50
C TRP A 71 3.90 2.02 7.65
N GLN A 72 3.79 3.09 6.86
CA GLN A 72 4.67 4.25 6.88
C GLN A 72 3.83 5.51 7.07
N CYS A 73 4.40 6.52 7.72
CA CYS A 73 3.84 7.87 7.81
C CYS A 73 4.93 8.90 7.54
N ALA A 74 4.52 10.15 7.30
CA ALA A 74 5.42 11.30 7.18
C ALA A 74 6.25 11.54 8.46
#